data_AF-A0A497QTM4-F1
#
_entry.id   AF-A0A497QTM4-F1
#
_cell.length_a   1.000
_cell.length_b   1.000
_cell.length_c   1.000
_cell.angle_alpha   90.00
_cell.angle_beta   90.00
_cell.angle_gamma   90.00
#
_symmetry.space_group_name_H-M   'P 1'
#
loop_
_entity.id
_entity.type
_entity.pdbx_description
1 polymer ?
#
loop_
_entity_poly.entity_id
_entity_poly.type
_entity_poly.pdbx_seq_one_letter_code
_entity_poly.pdbx_strand_id
1 'polypeptide(L)'
;MSIEADDIKKKHARFLRMRWLKIHWFIYLITNIILFVVNYSTSFSYMWFLCPLTAWGAMVLIHTAIVVIINFLSRTHQASLAIHASITMIISSYLIWNDWWDNQRLNWIIFAIVPLVLIWINHLILYQFIKKSELSGKSRLDGIVEREYNKYRMEGRAISLPLTKKVVMNRLLLQNHIMIYAAVNLFLFFVNYFNDVDYWWFLWPTISWGMNILFHALIYVNIKKRSLGEKMSIKYFIVIPVTLAVYLGFVDVFSDSHFNWFWWPVGGIVILSLIIAKISSNRQIRHQALTQTKKSSIPNSAENIPQRRFCRNCGAPLKPNFQFCEVCGEKL
;
A
#
# COMPACT_ATOMS: atom_id res chain seq x y z
N MET A 1 31.49 -7.82 0.23
CA MET A 1 30.67 -7.37 1.38
C MET A 1 29.20 -7.06 1.07
N SER A 2 28.81 -6.67 -0.16
CA SER A 2 27.40 -6.30 -0.46
C SER A 2 26.45 -7.47 -0.72
N ILE A 3 26.93 -8.58 -1.30
CA ILE A 3 26.10 -9.74 -1.67
C ILE A 3 25.67 -10.56 -0.44
N GLU A 4 26.61 -10.81 0.47
CA GLU A 4 26.36 -11.59 1.69
C GLU A 4 25.39 -10.88 2.64
N ALA A 5 25.54 -9.56 2.79
CA ALA A 5 24.61 -8.74 3.58
C ALA A 5 23.18 -8.75 2.99
N ASP A 6 23.04 -8.75 1.66
CA ASP A 6 21.74 -8.85 1.00
C ASP A 6 21.10 -10.24 1.18
N ASP A 7 21.90 -11.31 1.11
CA ASP A 7 21.42 -12.67 1.36
C ASP A 7 20.95 -12.88 2.81
N ILE A 8 21.74 -12.41 3.79
CA ILE A 8 21.36 -12.43 5.21
C ILE A 8 20.03 -11.68 5.43
N LYS A 9 19.88 -10.49 4.81
CA LYS A 9 18.65 -9.70 4.91
C LYS A 9 17.44 -10.41 4.32
N LYS A 10 17.60 -11.09 3.17
CA LYS A 10 16.54 -11.89 2.54
C LYS A 10 16.15 -13.09 3.39
N LYS A 11 17.12 -13.83 3.93
CA LYS A 11 16.89 -14.96 4.85
C LYS A 11 16.15 -14.51 6.10
N HIS A 12 16.56 -13.40 6.72
CA HIS A 12 15.89 -12.84 7.89
C HIS A 12 14.44 -12.41 7.60
N ALA A 13 14.19 -11.76 6.45
CA ALA A 13 12.83 -11.39 6.04
C ALA A 13 11.94 -12.62 5.79
N ARG A 14 12.47 -13.69 5.18
CA ARG A 14 11.76 -14.96 4.98
C ARG A 14 11.42 -15.62 6.31
N PHE A 15 12.36 -15.64 7.25
CA PHE A 15 12.15 -16.16 8.61
C PHE A 15 11.03 -15.41 9.34
N LEU A 16 11.05 -14.08 9.34
CA LEU A 16 10.02 -13.27 9.98
C LEU A 16 8.62 -13.55 9.39
N ARG A 17 8.49 -13.63 8.06
CA ARG A 17 7.20 -13.94 7.41
C ARG A 17 6.63 -15.29 7.85
N MET A 18 7.47 -16.34 7.90
CA MET A 18 7.04 -17.66 8.34
C MET A 18 6.64 -17.68 9.83
N ARG A 19 7.33 -16.92 10.67
CA ARG A 19 6.97 -16.78 12.09
C ARG A 19 5.59 -16.14 12.26
N TRP A 20 5.31 -15.05 11.53
CA TRP A 20 4.00 -14.42 11.57
C TRP A 20 2.88 -15.33 11.04
N LEU A 21 3.15 -16.11 9.98
CA LEU A 21 2.18 -17.08 9.47
C LEU A 21 1.84 -18.15 10.52
N LYS A 22 2.83 -18.68 11.24
CA LYS A 22 2.62 -19.63 12.34
C LYS A 22 1.75 -19.04 13.45
N ILE A 23 1.96 -17.77 13.80
CA ILE A 23 1.15 -17.06 14.80
C ILE A 23 -0.31 -16.95 14.33
N HIS A 24 -0.58 -16.62 13.06
CA HIS A 24 -1.95 -16.55 12.54
C HIS A 24 -2.65 -17.90 12.58
N TRP A 25 -1.98 -18.99 12.19
CA TRP A 25 -2.52 -20.34 12.31
C TRP A 25 -2.84 -20.72 13.76
N PHE A 26 -1.94 -20.37 14.68
CA PHE A 26 -2.16 -20.62 16.11
C PHE A 26 -3.37 -19.85 16.65
N ILE A 27 -3.49 -18.55 16.36
CA ILE A 27 -4.64 -17.73 16.76
C ILE A 27 -5.93 -18.30 16.15
N TYR A 28 -5.92 -18.60 14.85
CA TYR A 28 -7.07 -19.20 14.16
C TYR A 28 -7.54 -20.50 14.85
N LEU A 29 -6.62 -21.40 15.19
CA LEU A 29 -6.94 -22.66 15.87
C LEU A 29 -7.56 -22.40 17.24
N ILE A 30 -6.93 -21.56 18.07
CA ILE A 30 -7.41 -21.24 19.42
C ILE A 30 -8.79 -20.56 19.37
N THR A 31 -8.99 -19.58 18.49
CA THR A 31 -10.28 -18.92 18.34
C THR A 31 -11.36 -19.90 17.94
N ASN A 32 -11.11 -20.81 16.99
CA ASN A 32 -12.11 -21.78 16.57
C ASN A 32 -12.43 -22.83 17.63
N ILE A 33 -11.46 -23.24 18.46
CA ILE A 33 -11.72 -24.08 19.64
C ILE A 33 -12.65 -23.35 20.61
N ILE A 34 -12.41 -22.08 20.87
CA ILE A 34 -13.27 -21.27 21.75
C ILE A 34 -14.67 -21.15 21.16
N LEU A 35 -14.80 -20.80 19.88
CA LEU A 35 -16.12 -20.67 19.22
C LEU A 35 -16.87 -22.00 19.20
N PHE A 36 -16.17 -23.13 19.01
CA PHE A 36 -16.76 -24.46 19.13
C PHE A 36 -17.31 -24.73 20.53
N VAL A 37 -16.52 -24.46 21.59
CA VAL A 37 -16.96 -24.65 22.98
C VAL A 37 -18.16 -23.75 23.31
N VAL A 38 -18.15 -22.48 22.87
CA VAL A 38 -19.27 -21.55 23.08
C VAL A 38 -20.50 -22.00 22.31
N ASN A 39 -20.37 -22.45 21.06
CA ASN A 39 -21.49 -22.98 20.30
C ASN A 39 -22.08 -24.22 20.99
N TYR A 40 -21.24 -25.19 21.35
CA TYR A 40 -21.64 -26.41 22.05
C TYR A 40 -22.37 -26.13 23.38
N SER A 41 -21.96 -25.10 24.12
CA SER A 41 -22.58 -24.75 25.41
C SER A 41 -23.85 -23.90 25.29
N THR A 42 -24.08 -23.23 24.16
CA THR A 42 -25.20 -22.28 23.99
C THR A 42 -26.32 -22.82 23.11
N SER A 43 -26.02 -23.61 22.08
CA SER A 43 -27.03 -24.16 21.18
C SER A 43 -26.49 -25.35 20.39
N PHE A 44 -27.11 -26.51 20.57
CA PHE A 44 -26.79 -27.72 19.80
C PHE A 44 -27.51 -27.80 18.46
N SER A 45 -28.60 -27.06 18.29
CA SER A 45 -29.45 -27.14 17.10
C SER A 45 -28.87 -26.36 15.91
N TYR A 46 -28.00 -25.39 16.16
CA TYR A 46 -27.40 -24.56 15.11
C TYR A 46 -25.90 -24.38 15.32
N MET A 47 -25.10 -25.04 14.49
CA MET A 47 -23.63 -24.98 14.53
C MET A 47 -23.08 -23.69 13.91
N TRP A 48 -23.45 -22.53 14.47
CA TRP A 48 -23.06 -21.22 13.96
C TRP A 48 -21.54 -21.02 13.88
N PHE A 49 -20.73 -21.76 14.65
CA PHE A 49 -19.27 -21.70 14.59
C PHE A 49 -18.68 -22.21 13.27
N LEU A 50 -19.42 -23.00 12.48
CA LEU A 50 -18.96 -23.50 11.18
C LEU A 50 -18.74 -22.37 10.17
N CYS A 51 -19.53 -21.29 10.25
CA CYS A 51 -19.39 -20.13 9.38
C CYS A 51 -18.04 -19.39 9.58
N PRO A 52 -17.65 -18.94 10.79
CA PRO A 52 -16.34 -18.35 11.02
C PRO A 52 -15.21 -19.36 10.81
N LEU A 53 -15.40 -20.65 11.12
CA LEU A 53 -14.42 -21.69 10.86
C LEU A 53 -14.09 -21.80 9.36
N THR A 54 -15.10 -21.92 8.51
CA THR A 54 -14.91 -22.09 7.07
C THR A 54 -14.41 -20.80 6.42
N ALA A 55 -15.00 -19.65 6.74
CA ALA A 55 -14.60 -18.36 6.16
C ALA A 55 -13.17 -17.98 6.54
N TRP A 56 -12.81 -18.07 7.83
CA TRP A 56 -11.46 -17.71 8.27
C TRP A 56 -10.45 -18.81 7.90
N GLY A 57 -10.88 -20.07 7.85
CA GLY A 57 -10.04 -21.18 7.40
C GLY A 57 -9.63 -21.01 5.94
N ALA A 58 -10.59 -20.67 5.07
CA ALA A 58 -10.31 -20.31 3.68
C ALA A 58 -9.34 -19.11 3.59
N MET A 59 -9.54 -18.07 4.40
CA MET A 59 -8.65 -16.90 4.42
C MET A 59 -7.23 -17.25 4.86
N VAL A 60 -7.05 -18.07 5.91
CA VAL A 60 -5.74 -18.50 6.42
C VAL A 60 -5.04 -19.44 5.42
N LEU A 61 -5.77 -20.34 4.77
CA LEU A 61 -5.26 -21.21 3.71
C LEU A 61 -4.77 -20.38 2.52
N ILE A 62 -5.55 -19.40 2.09
CA ILE A 62 -5.19 -18.52 0.98
C ILE A 62 -4.00 -17.64 1.38
N HIS A 63 -3.96 -17.09 2.59
CA HIS A 63 -2.80 -16.38 3.10
C HIS A 63 -1.54 -17.26 3.16
N THR A 64 -1.68 -18.53 3.53
CA THR A 64 -0.60 -19.52 3.52
C THR A 64 -0.08 -19.75 2.11
N ALA A 65 -0.98 -19.97 1.14
CA ALA A 65 -0.64 -20.13 -0.27
C ALA A 65 0.12 -18.90 -0.79
N ILE A 66 -0.35 -17.68 -0.48
CA ILE A 66 0.34 -16.44 -0.81
C ILE A 66 1.76 -16.41 -0.22
N VAL A 67 1.92 -16.66 1.08
CA VAL A 67 3.23 -16.58 1.74
C VAL A 67 4.21 -17.59 1.14
N VAL A 68 3.75 -18.80 0.83
CA VAL A 68 4.54 -19.83 0.14
C VAL A 68 4.90 -19.37 -1.27
N ILE A 69 3.93 -18.88 -2.05
CA ILE A 69 4.13 -18.35 -3.40
C ILE A 69 5.12 -17.18 -3.40
N ILE A 70 5.01 -16.23 -2.46
CA ILE A 70 5.95 -15.10 -2.32
C ILE A 70 7.36 -15.59 -2.00
N ASN A 71 7.47 -16.56 -1.10
CA ASN A 71 8.75 -17.11 -0.70
C ASN A 71 9.42 -17.90 -1.84
N PHE A 72 8.61 -18.51 -2.70
CA PHE A 72 9.02 -19.22 -3.92
C PHE A 72 9.36 -18.26 -5.07
N LEU A 73 8.49 -17.30 -5.37
CA LEU A 73 8.61 -16.30 -6.43
C LEU A 73 9.49 -15.11 -6.00
N SER A 74 10.69 -15.39 -5.48
CA SER A 74 11.63 -14.46 -4.80
C SER A 74 12.03 -13.16 -5.54
N ARG A 75 11.45 -12.85 -6.70
CA ARG A 75 11.57 -11.56 -7.40
C ARG A 75 10.39 -10.63 -7.06
N THR A 76 10.74 -9.57 -6.35
CA THR A 76 9.97 -8.65 -5.49
C THR A 76 8.71 -7.96 -6.04
N HIS A 77 8.30 -8.21 -7.28
CA HIS A 77 7.10 -7.58 -7.87
C HIS A 77 5.91 -8.54 -8.06
N GLN A 78 6.14 -9.84 -8.18
CA GLN A 78 5.05 -10.83 -8.32
C GLN A 78 4.32 -11.09 -7.00
N ALA A 79 5.01 -10.85 -5.88
CA ALA A 79 4.46 -11.02 -4.55
C ALA A 79 3.24 -10.13 -4.26
N SER A 80 3.31 -8.86 -4.65
CA SER A 80 2.21 -7.92 -4.45
C SER A 80 1.00 -8.28 -5.32
N LEU A 81 1.24 -8.71 -6.57
CA LEU A 81 0.21 -9.20 -7.47
C LEU A 81 -0.47 -10.46 -6.89
N ALA A 82 0.32 -11.42 -6.41
CA ALA A 82 -0.18 -12.66 -5.78
C ALA A 82 -1.01 -12.37 -4.50
N ILE A 83 -0.65 -11.34 -3.73
CA ILE A 83 -1.45 -10.92 -2.56
C ILE A 83 -2.81 -10.38 -2.99
N HIS A 84 -2.84 -9.42 -3.92
CA HIS A 84 -4.10 -8.82 -4.40
C HIS A 84 -4.98 -9.88 -5.05
N ALA A 85 -4.38 -10.71 -5.90
CA ALA A 85 -4.97 -11.85 -6.54
C ALA A 85 -5.79 -12.74 -5.59
N SER A 86 -5.15 -13.05 -4.47
CA SER A 86 -5.65 -13.98 -3.48
C SER A 86 -6.72 -13.35 -2.58
N ILE A 87 -6.55 -12.08 -2.20
CA ILE A 87 -7.60 -11.31 -1.49
C ILE A 87 -8.86 -11.23 -2.36
N THR A 88 -8.69 -10.96 -3.66
CA THR A 88 -9.80 -10.95 -4.61
C THR A 88 -10.47 -12.32 -4.70
N MET A 89 -9.72 -13.41 -4.80
CA MET A 89 -10.29 -14.77 -4.78
C MET A 89 -11.04 -15.07 -3.48
N ILE A 90 -10.54 -14.62 -2.31
CA ILE A 90 -11.23 -14.79 -1.02
C ILE A 90 -12.59 -14.10 -1.06
N ILE A 91 -12.62 -12.83 -1.48
CA ILE A 91 -13.84 -12.03 -1.54
C ILE A 91 -14.82 -12.65 -2.55
N SER A 92 -14.36 -13.04 -3.74
CA SER A 92 -15.18 -13.73 -4.73
C SER A 92 -15.79 -15.03 -4.17
N SER A 93 -14.98 -15.88 -3.54
CA SER A 93 -15.45 -17.17 -3.01
C SER A 93 -16.44 -16.99 -1.86
N TYR A 94 -16.25 -15.99 -0.99
CA TYR A 94 -17.20 -15.66 0.07
C TYR A 94 -18.54 -15.15 -0.49
N LEU A 95 -18.50 -14.27 -1.49
CA LEU A 95 -19.71 -13.76 -2.13
C LEU A 95 -20.46 -14.87 -2.88
N ILE A 96 -19.75 -15.76 -3.57
CA ILE A 96 -20.35 -16.95 -4.20
C ILE A 96 -21.01 -17.86 -3.15
N TRP A 97 -20.33 -18.08 -2.02
CA TRP A 97 -20.88 -18.89 -0.92
C TRP A 97 -22.14 -18.29 -0.31
N ASN A 98 -22.14 -16.97 -0.05
CA ASN A 98 -23.28 -16.28 0.55
C ASN A 98 -24.50 -16.29 -0.37
N ASP A 99 -24.29 -16.07 -1.67
CA ASP A 99 -25.37 -16.07 -2.68
C ASP A 99 -25.94 -17.48 -2.92
N TRP A 100 -25.10 -18.52 -2.81
CA TRP A 100 -25.52 -19.93 -2.94
C TRP A 100 -26.48 -20.37 -1.84
N TRP A 101 -26.37 -19.81 -0.64
CA TRP A 101 -27.16 -20.24 0.51
C TRP A 101 -28.56 -19.63 0.57
N ASP A 102 -28.78 -18.46 -0.04
CA ASP A 102 -30.00 -17.67 0.16
C ASP A 102 -31.11 -17.88 -0.88
N ASN A 103 -31.00 -18.87 -1.78
CA ASN A 103 -31.93 -19.10 -2.91
C ASN A 103 -32.17 -17.86 -3.81
N GLN A 104 -31.35 -16.82 -3.67
CA GLN A 104 -31.40 -15.62 -4.48
C GLN A 104 -30.81 -15.92 -5.87
N ARG A 105 -31.45 -15.38 -6.91
CA ARG A 105 -31.07 -15.63 -8.31
C ARG A 105 -29.62 -15.17 -8.55
N LEU A 106 -28.85 -16.00 -9.26
CA LEU A 106 -27.43 -15.91 -9.68
C LEU A 106 -26.90 -14.55 -10.22
N ASN A 107 -27.73 -13.50 -10.28
CA ASN A 107 -27.40 -12.22 -10.89
C ASN A 107 -26.36 -11.44 -10.07
N TRP A 108 -26.37 -11.57 -8.73
CA TRP A 108 -25.43 -10.85 -7.85
C TRP A 108 -23.98 -11.34 -8.00
N ILE A 109 -23.78 -12.64 -8.23
CA ILE A 109 -22.47 -13.24 -8.52
C ILE A 109 -21.80 -12.58 -9.73
N ILE A 110 -22.54 -12.29 -10.81
CA ILE A 110 -21.97 -11.64 -12.00
C ILE A 110 -21.48 -10.23 -11.65
N PHE A 111 -22.24 -9.50 -10.84
CA PHE A 111 -21.88 -8.14 -10.40
C PHE A 111 -20.68 -8.10 -9.45
N ALA A 112 -20.40 -9.18 -8.72
CA ALA A 112 -19.21 -9.31 -7.89
C ALA A 112 -17.97 -9.79 -8.68
N ILE A 113 -18.13 -10.82 -9.51
CA ILE A 113 -17.01 -11.45 -10.22
C ILE A 113 -16.46 -10.55 -11.32
N VAL A 114 -17.31 -9.90 -12.12
CA VAL A 114 -16.87 -9.10 -13.27
C VAL A 114 -15.93 -7.96 -12.85
N PRO A 115 -16.26 -7.10 -11.85
CA PRO A 115 -15.34 -6.07 -11.38
C PRO A 115 -14.03 -6.63 -10.82
N LEU A 116 -14.09 -7.77 -10.15
CA LEU A 116 -12.92 -8.42 -9.55
C LEU A 116 -11.97 -8.99 -10.62
N VAL A 117 -12.51 -9.56 -11.70
CA VAL A 117 -11.72 -10.00 -12.87
C VAL A 117 -11.11 -8.79 -13.59
N LEU A 118 -11.86 -7.69 -13.75
CA LEU A 118 -11.35 -6.47 -14.38
C LEU A 118 -10.18 -5.85 -13.58
N ILE A 119 -10.28 -5.82 -12.25
CA ILE A 119 -9.18 -5.40 -11.38
C ILE A 119 -7.93 -6.26 -11.63
N TRP A 120 -8.12 -7.58 -11.73
CA TRP A 120 -7.05 -8.54 -11.98
C TRP A 120 -6.35 -8.32 -13.32
N ILE A 121 -7.12 -8.24 -14.40
CA ILE A 121 -6.61 -8.01 -15.75
C ILE A 121 -5.82 -6.71 -15.77
N ASN A 122 -6.36 -5.66 -15.16
CA ASN A 122 -5.67 -4.38 -15.07
C ASN A 122 -4.34 -4.49 -14.29
N HIS A 123 -4.32 -5.15 -13.13
CA HIS A 123 -3.09 -5.32 -12.36
C HIS A 123 -2.04 -6.13 -13.14
N LEU A 124 -2.48 -7.13 -13.89
CA LEU A 124 -1.62 -7.92 -14.78
C LEU A 124 -1.06 -7.07 -15.92
N ILE A 125 -1.89 -6.24 -16.58
CA ILE A 125 -1.46 -5.30 -17.63
C ILE A 125 -0.42 -4.33 -17.09
N LEU A 126 -0.70 -3.72 -15.92
CA LEU A 126 0.23 -2.78 -15.29
C LEU A 126 1.55 -3.48 -14.93
N TYR A 127 1.49 -4.72 -14.44
CA TYR A 127 2.67 -5.51 -14.16
C TYR A 127 3.49 -5.80 -15.43
N GLN A 128 2.85 -6.24 -16.51
CA GLN A 128 3.50 -6.50 -17.79
C GLN A 128 4.13 -5.22 -18.34
N PHE A 129 3.45 -4.08 -18.22
CA PHE A 129 3.98 -2.77 -18.61
C PHE A 129 5.26 -2.43 -17.83
N ILE A 130 5.23 -2.55 -16.50
CA ILE A 130 6.39 -2.28 -15.64
C ILE A 130 7.56 -3.23 -15.99
N LYS A 131 7.29 -4.53 -16.12
CA LYS A 131 8.30 -5.55 -16.41
C LYS A 131 8.95 -5.35 -17.80
N LYS A 132 8.15 -5.10 -18.82
CA LYS A 132 8.63 -4.79 -20.18
C LYS A 132 9.50 -3.54 -20.18
N SER A 133 9.12 -2.56 -19.38
CA SER A 133 9.88 -1.32 -19.21
C SER A 133 11.28 -1.60 -18.63
N GLU A 134 11.39 -2.45 -17.60
CA GLU A 134 12.69 -2.82 -16.99
C GLU A 134 13.61 -3.60 -17.94
N LEU A 135 13.06 -4.51 -18.75
CA LEU A 135 13.86 -5.34 -19.66
C LEU A 135 14.45 -4.56 -20.86
N SER A 136 13.81 -3.46 -21.26
CA SER A 136 14.18 -2.72 -22.47
C SER A 136 15.38 -1.76 -22.32
N GLY A 137 15.91 -1.54 -21.11
CA GLY A 137 17.07 -0.67 -20.86
C GLY A 137 16.89 0.84 -21.12
N LYS A 138 15.84 1.24 -21.85
CA LYS A 138 15.38 2.63 -22.04
C LYS A 138 13.87 2.68 -21.85
N SER A 139 13.44 2.57 -20.61
CA SER A 139 12.02 2.51 -20.33
C SER A 139 11.38 3.89 -20.54
N ARG A 140 10.15 3.94 -21.08
CA ARG A 140 9.34 5.18 -21.11
C ARG A 140 9.18 5.77 -19.70
N LEU A 141 9.25 4.91 -18.68
CA LEU A 141 9.27 5.29 -17.27
C LEU A 141 10.53 6.07 -16.90
N ASP A 142 11.73 5.69 -17.37
CA ASP A 142 12.98 6.40 -17.06
C ASP A 142 12.93 7.83 -17.59
N GLY A 143 12.35 8.06 -18.78
CA GLY A 143 12.13 9.41 -19.30
C GLY A 143 11.16 10.24 -18.45
N ILE A 144 10.12 9.63 -17.86
CA ILE A 144 9.21 10.32 -16.94
C ILE A 144 9.93 10.61 -15.60
N VAL A 145 10.70 9.66 -15.09
CA VAL A 145 11.47 9.79 -13.85
C VAL A 145 12.52 10.89 -13.98
N GLU A 146 13.24 10.93 -15.09
CA GLU A 146 14.28 11.93 -15.35
C GLU A 146 13.68 13.34 -15.49
N ARG A 147 12.55 13.49 -16.19
CA ARG A 147 11.82 14.78 -16.24
C ARG A 147 11.38 15.25 -14.86
N GLU A 148 10.82 14.34 -14.05
CA GLU A 148 10.37 14.67 -12.69
C GLU A 148 11.55 14.98 -11.76
N TYR A 149 12.66 14.25 -11.91
CA TYR A 149 13.90 14.47 -11.16
C TYR A 149 14.49 15.84 -11.46
N ASN A 150 14.61 16.19 -12.75
CA ASN A 150 15.10 17.49 -13.18
C ASN A 150 14.18 18.63 -12.74
N LYS A 151 12.86 18.41 -12.73
CA LYS A 151 11.92 19.37 -12.15
C LYS A 151 12.22 19.64 -10.67
N TYR A 152 12.35 18.61 -9.84
CA TYR A 152 12.68 18.81 -8.42
C TYR A 152 14.05 19.46 -8.22
N ARG A 153 15.03 19.12 -9.05
CA ARG A 153 16.36 19.73 -9.03
C ARG A 153 16.31 21.23 -9.36
N MET A 154 15.55 21.63 -10.38
CA MET A 154 15.36 23.05 -10.75
C MET A 154 14.62 23.84 -9.66
N GLU A 155 13.70 23.20 -8.93
CA GLU A 155 13.04 23.78 -7.75
C GLU A 155 13.96 23.85 -6.50
N GLY A 156 15.23 23.47 -6.61
CA GLY A 156 16.17 23.46 -5.49
C GLY A 156 15.91 22.36 -4.45
N ARG A 157 15.07 21.37 -4.76
CA ARG A 157 14.73 20.27 -3.84
C ARG A 157 15.74 19.14 -3.95
N ALA A 158 16.34 18.77 -2.82
CA ALA A 158 17.25 17.63 -2.73
C ALA A 158 16.46 16.31 -2.66
N ILE A 159 16.24 15.66 -3.81
CA ILE A 159 15.68 14.31 -3.90
C ILE A 159 16.61 13.42 -4.71
N SER A 160 16.74 12.14 -4.35
CA SER A 160 17.55 11.19 -5.13
C SER A 160 16.75 10.59 -6.29
N LEU A 161 17.45 10.14 -7.34
CA LEU A 161 16.81 9.47 -8.49
C LEU A 161 15.96 8.24 -8.07
N PRO A 162 16.42 7.34 -7.16
CA PRO A 162 15.60 6.22 -6.69
C PRO A 162 14.31 6.66 -5.97
N LEU A 163 14.36 7.74 -5.18
CA LEU A 163 13.17 8.29 -4.52
C LEU A 163 12.22 8.91 -5.54
N THR A 164 12.75 9.60 -6.54
CA THR A 164 11.94 10.15 -7.63
C THR A 164 11.23 9.04 -8.39
N LYS A 165 11.94 7.95 -8.73
CA LYS A 165 11.35 6.75 -9.33
C LYS A 165 10.19 6.22 -8.50
N LYS A 166 10.36 6.10 -7.18
CA LYS A 166 9.31 5.67 -6.26
C LYS A 166 8.09 6.62 -6.27
N VAL A 167 8.30 7.94 -6.28
CA VAL A 167 7.21 8.92 -6.33
C VAL A 167 6.44 8.81 -7.65
N VAL A 168 7.15 8.73 -8.77
CA VAL A 168 6.54 8.59 -10.11
C VAL A 168 5.75 7.29 -10.22
N MET A 169 6.30 6.17 -9.76
CA MET A 169 5.58 4.89 -9.77
C MET A 169 4.27 4.94 -8.97
N ASN A 170 4.29 5.52 -7.76
CA ASN A 170 3.08 5.66 -6.96
C ASN A 170 2.04 6.60 -7.61
N ARG A 171 2.49 7.65 -8.31
CA ARG A 171 1.59 8.52 -9.09
C ARG A 171 0.89 7.74 -10.21
N LEU A 172 1.65 6.98 -11.00
CA LEU A 172 1.11 6.18 -12.10
C LEU A 172 0.17 5.09 -11.59
N LEU A 173 0.52 4.43 -10.48
CA LEU A 173 -0.36 3.50 -9.78
C LEU A 173 -1.68 4.18 -9.40
N LEU A 174 -1.63 5.34 -8.74
CA LEU A 174 -2.84 6.06 -8.33
C LEU A 174 -3.70 6.47 -9.53
N GLN A 175 -3.10 7.00 -10.60
CA GLN A 175 -3.81 7.36 -11.83
C GLN A 175 -4.53 6.16 -12.44
N ASN A 176 -3.87 4.99 -12.45
CA ASN A 176 -4.47 3.76 -12.93
C ASN A 176 -5.69 3.35 -12.09
N HIS A 177 -5.57 3.38 -10.76
CA HIS A 177 -6.67 3.06 -9.84
C HIS A 177 -7.86 4.02 -10.03
N ILE A 178 -7.62 5.33 -10.20
CA ILE A 178 -8.67 6.32 -10.47
C ILE A 178 -9.40 6.01 -11.80
N MET A 179 -8.65 5.67 -12.85
CA MET A 179 -9.24 5.36 -14.16
C MET A 179 -10.14 4.11 -14.10
N ILE A 180 -9.69 3.04 -13.45
CA ILE A 180 -10.49 1.81 -13.31
C ILE A 180 -11.70 2.06 -12.42
N TYR A 181 -11.50 2.78 -11.32
CA TYR A 181 -12.59 3.17 -10.44
C TYR A 181 -13.67 3.91 -11.23
N ALA A 182 -13.30 4.89 -12.06
CA ALA A 182 -14.25 5.61 -12.88
C ALA A 182 -14.96 4.69 -13.89
N ALA A 183 -14.20 3.82 -14.58
CA ALA A 183 -14.76 2.90 -15.58
C ALA A 183 -15.73 1.87 -14.97
N VAL A 184 -15.35 1.25 -13.85
CA VAL A 184 -16.18 0.26 -13.15
C VAL A 184 -17.43 0.90 -12.58
N ASN A 185 -17.33 2.07 -11.91
CA ASN A 185 -18.52 2.70 -11.33
C ASN A 185 -19.46 3.27 -12.39
N LEU A 186 -18.94 3.73 -13.53
CA LEU A 186 -19.78 4.09 -14.68
C LEU A 186 -20.55 2.87 -15.21
N PHE A 187 -19.88 1.71 -15.30
CA PHE A 187 -20.54 0.47 -15.66
C PHE A 187 -21.62 0.06 -14.65
N LEU A 188 -21.30 0.05 -13.34
CA LEU A 188 -22.25 -0.28 -12.29
C LEU A 188 -23.45 0.67 -12.25
N PHE A 189 -23.22 1.96 -12.52
CA PHE A 189 -24.29 2.95 -12.69
C PHE A 189 -25.26 2.53 -13.78
N PHE A 190 -24.77 2.21 -14.98
CA PHE A 190 -25.64 1.79 -16.09
C PHE A 190 -26.38 0.48 -15.77
N VAL A 191 -25.69 -0.50 -15.18
CA VAL A 191 -26.33 -1.74 -14.73
C VAL A 191 -27.47 -1.42 -13.78
N ASN A 192 -27.23 -0.59 -12.76
CA ASN A 192 -28.27 -0.23 -11.80
C ASN A 192 -29.43 0.50 -12.48
N TYR A 193 -29.14 1.50 -13.31
CA TYR A 193 -30.14 2.29 -14.04
C TYR A 193 -31.08 1.43 -14.89
N PHE A 194 -30.58 0.36 -15.51
CA PHE A 194 -31.40 -0.53 -16.35
C PHE A 194 -32.07 -1.68 -15.59
N ASN A 195 -31.66 -2.00 -14.36
CA ASN A 195 -32.21 -3.14 -13.61
C ASN A 195 -33.14 -2.72 -12.46
N ASP A 196 -32.86 -1.60 -11.80
CA ASP A 196 -33.59 -1.15 -10.61
C ASP A 196 -33.44 0.37 -10.45
N VAL A 197 -34.47 1.13 -10.81
CA VAL A 197 -34.46 2.61 -10.73
C VAL A 197 -34.83 3.10 -9.33
N ASP A 198 -35.53 2.27 -8.55
CA ASP A 198 -36.03 2.63 -7.23
C ASP A 198 -34.94 2.50 -6.16
N TYR A 199 -33.98 1.60 -6.38
CA TYR A 199 -32.87 1.39 -5.47
C TYR A 199 -31.49 1.54 -6.13
N TRP A 200 -30.79 2.63 -5.78
CA TRP A 200 -29.47 2.99 -6.32
C TRP A 200 -28.31 2.21 -5.64
N TRP A 201 -28.38 0.88 -5.67
CA TRP A 201 -27.39 -0.01 -5.05
C TRP A 201 -25.94 0.25 -5.50
N PHE A 202 -25.70 0.80 -6.70
CA PHE A 202 -24.35 1.09 -7.20
C PHE A 202 -23.59 2.12 -6.34
N LEU A 203 -24.30 2.93 -5.53
CA LEU A 203 -23.69 3.89 -4.62
C LEU A 203 -22.85 3.19 -3.54
N TRP A 204 -23.25 2.01 -3.08
CA TRP A 204 -22.52 1.25 -2.07
C TRP A 204 -21.09 0.87 -2.49
N PRO A 205 -20.88 0.17 -3.63
CA PRO A 205 -19.53 -0.11 -4.12
C PRO A 205 -18.79 1.18 -4.51
N THR A 206 -19.48 2.17 -5.07
CA THR A 206 -18.88 3.46 -5.44
C THR A 206 -18.24 4.14 -4.23
N ILE A 207 -18.99 4.34 -3.16
CA ILE A 207 -18.49 5.03 -1.96
C ILE A 207 -17.42 4.17 -1.27
N SER A 208 -17.65 2.86 -1.14
CA SER A 208 -16.68 1.93 -0.53
C SER A 208 -15.32 1.94 -1.24
N TRP A 209 -15.32 1.91 -2.58
CA TRP A 209 -14.10 1.93 -3.36
C TRP A 209 -13.50 3.33 -3.45
N GLY A 210 -14.34 4.37 -3.47
CA GLY A 210 -13.91 5.77 -3.44
C GLY A 210 -13.07 6.07 -2.19
N MET A 211 -13.45 5.49 -1.05
CA MET A 211 -12.68 5.52 0.18
C MET A 211 -11.29 4.88 0.02
N ASN A 212 -11.18 3.73 -0.64
CA ASN A 212 -9.89 3.11 -0.92
C ASN A 212 -9.01 3.98 -1.84
N ILE A 213 -9.59 4.59 -2.88
CA ILE A 213 -8.88 5.53 -3.76
C ILE A 213 -8.35 6.73 -2.96
N LEU A 214 -9.18 7.27 -2.06
CA LEU A 214 -8.77 8.36 -1.18
C LEU A 214 -7.58 7.95 -0.31
N PHE A 215 -7.60 6.76 0.29
CA PHE A 215 -6.46 6.26 1.07
C PHE A 215 -5.20 6.12 0.22
N HIS A 216 -5.29 5.60 -1.00
CA HIS A 216 -4.15 5.55 -1.92
C HIS A 216 -3.62 6.95 -2.26
N ALA A 217 -4.50 7.94 -2.45
CA ALA A 217 -4.11 9.33 -2.69
C ALA A 217 -3.38 9.94 -1.49
N LEU A 218 -3.89 9.70 -0.27
CA LEU A 218 -3.26 10.16 0.97
C LEU A 218 -1.88 9.51 1.16
N ILE A 219 -1.77 8.19 0.93
CA ILE A 219 -0.49 7.46 0.98
C ILE A 219 0.49 8.02 -0.05
N TYR A 220 0.03 8.30 -1.28
CA TYR A 220 0.87 8.91 -2.32
C TYR A 220 1.43 10.27 -1.88
N VAL A 221 0.57 11.16 -1.36
CA VAL A 221 0.99 12.47 -0.85
C VAL A 221 1.99 12.31 0.29
N ASN A 222 1.76 11.36 1.19
CA ASN A 222 2.65 11.07 2.31
C ASN A 222 4.04 10.59 1.83
N ILE A 223 4.07 9.67 0.87
CA ILE A 223 5.32 9.19 0.27
C ILE A 223 6.06 10.33 -0.43
N LYS A 224 5.34 11.17 -1.19
CA LYS A 224 5.92 12.32 -1.89
C LYS A 224 6.56 13.31 -0.91
N LYS A 225 5.81 13.77 0.10
CA LYS A 225 6.31 14.72 1.11
C LYS A 225 7.54 14.19 1.83
N ARG A 226 7.49 12.93 2.30
CA ARG A 226 8.62 12.29 2.96
C ARG A 226 9.85 12.17 2.04
N SER A 227 9.64 11.90 0.76
CA SER A 227 10.73 11.80 -0.23
C SER A 227 11.39 13.15 -0.52
N LEU A 228 10.66 14.25 -0.30
CA LEU A 228 11.15 15.63 -0.44
C LEU A 228 11.71 16.20 0.88
N GLY A 229 11.78 15.40 1.95
CA GLY A 229 12.22 15.85 3.26
C GLY A 229 11.23 16.77 3.98
N GLU A 230 10.01 16.93 3.47
CA GLU A 230 8.98 17.74 4.11
C GLU A 230 8.46 17.05 5.38
N LYS A 231 8.16 17.84 6.42
CA LYS A 231 7.55 17.32 7.64
C LYS A 231 6.13 16.86 7.36
N MET A 232 5.81 15.66 7.83
CA MET A 232 4.44 15.14 7.79
C MET A 232 3.55 15.94 8.75
N SER A 233 2.49 16.56 8.21
CA SER A 233 1.51 17.24 9.06
C SER A 233 0.68 16.24 9.84
N ILE A 234 0.37 16.53 11.10
CA ILE A 234 -0.54 15.71 11.93
C ILE A 234 -1.92 15.54 11.28
N LYS A 235 -2.32 16.50 10.43
CA LYS A 235 -3.58 16.47 9.67
C LYS A 235 -3.77 15.14 8.93
N TYR A 236 -2.72 14.54 8.37
CA TYR A 236 -2.83 13.27 7.63
C TYR A 236 -3.22 12.07 8.51
N PHE A 237 -2.83 12.09 9.79
CA PHE A 237 -3.21 11.04 10.75
C PHE A 237 -4.66 11.20 11.22
N ILE A 238 -5.24 12.40 11.07
CA ILE A 238 -6.62 12.70 11.45
C ILE A 238 -7.56 12.48 10.26
N VAL A 239 -7.14 12.81 9.04
CA VAL A 239 -7.99 12.66 7.85
C VAL A 239 -8.43 11.21 7.66
N ILE A 240 -7.52 10.24 7.72
CA ILE A 240 -7.83 8.82 7.53
C ILE A 240 -8.95 8.32 8.47
N PRO A 241 -8.82 8.45 9.81
CA PRO A 241 -9.86 8.00 10.74
C PRO A 241 -11.14 8.81 10.64
N VAL A 242 -11.07 10.12 10.37
CA VAL A 242 -12.26 10.96 10.20
C VAL A 242 -13.04 10.53 8.96
N THR A 243 -12.38 10.34 7.82
CA THR A 243 -13.09 9.89 6.62
C THR A 243 -13.67 8.49 6.81
N LEU A 244 -12.95 7.57 7.47
CA LEU A 244 -13.48 6.26 7.80
C LEU A 244 -14.70 6.35 8.73
N ALA A 245 -14.68 7.25 9.70
CA ALA A 245 -15.82 7.49 10.59
C ALA A 245 -17.04 8.05 9.87
N VAL A 246 -16.84 9.03 8.98
CA VAL A 246 -17.90 9.56 8.12
C VAL A 246 -18.50 8.46 7.24
N TYR A 247 -17.66 7.60 6.67
CA TYR A 247 -18.11 6.46 5.88
C TYR A 247 -18.93 5.46 6.71
N LEU A 248 -18.47 5.09 7.91
CA LEU A 248 -19.22 4.18 8.77
C LEU A 248 -20.54 4.78 9.25
N GLY A 249 -20.57 6.09 9.53
CA GLY A 249 -21.82 6.79 9.83
C GLY A 249 -22.76 6.85 8.63
N PHE A 250 -22.24 7.01 7.41
CA PHE A 250 -23.04 6.86 6.20
C PHE A 250 -23.64 5.45 6.10
N VAL A 251 -22.85 4.40 6.30
CA VAL A 251 -23.37 3.03 6.26
C VAL A 251 -24.48 2.83 7.29
N ASP A 252 -24.26 3.25 8.53
CA ASP A 252 -25.21 3.16 9.64
C ASP A 252 -26.56 3.82 9.30
N VAL A 253 -26.53 5.07 8.81
CA VAL A 253 -27.73 5.84 8.45
C VAL A 253 -28.52 5.20 7.33
N PHE A 254 -27.85 4.61 6.34
CA PHE A 254 -28.48 4.07 5.15
C PHE A 254 -28.72 2.56 5.20
N SER A 255 -28.30 1.86 6.25
CA SER A 255 -28.51 0.42 6.43
C SER A 255 -29.79 0.06 7.20
N ASP A 256 -30.66 1.05 7.51
CA ASP A 256 -31.85 0.90 8.36
C ASP A 256 -31.56 0.22 9.72
N SER A 257 -30.29 0.18 10.12
CA SER A 257 -29.91 -0.32 11.42
C SER A 257 -30.33 0.73 12.43
N HIS A 258 -31.42 0.49 13.16
CA HIS A 258 -31.83 1.28 14.33
C HIS A 258 -30.76 1.37 15.44
N PHE A 259 -29.57 0.84 15.18
CA PHE A 259 -28.47 0.68 16.11
C PHE A 259 -27.32 1.54 15.62
N ASN A 260 -26.91 2.52 16.43
CA ASN A 260 -25.75 3.39 16.17
C ASN A 260 -24.42 2.62 16.34
N TRP A 261 -24.27 1.48 15.67
CA TRP A 261 -23.14 0.57 15.87
C TRP A 261 -21.83 1.21 15.42
N PHE A 262 -21.88 2.19 14.51
CA PHE A 262 -20.69 2.84 13.97
C PHE A 262 -19.83 3.55 15.04
N TRP A 263 -20.41 3.97 16.18
CA TRP A 263 -19.65 4.64 17.25
C TRP A 263 -18.53 3.77 17.83
N TRP A 264 -18.75 2.45 17.92
CA TRP A 264 -17.80 1.50 18.48
C TRP A 264 -16.49 1.43 17.68
N PRO A 265 -16.51 1.14 16.36
CA PRO A 265 -15.30 1.17 15.55
C PRO A 265 -14.72 2.57 15.45
N VAL A 266 -15.54 3.63 15.34
CA VAL A 266 -15.05 5.00 15.23
C VAL A 266 -14.24 5.43 16.45
N GLY A 267 -14.74 5.19 17.67
CA GLY A 267 -14.02 5.48 18.89
C GLY A 267 -12.65 4.79 18.94
N GLY A 268 -12.63 3.48 18.63
CA GLY A 268 -11.39 2.70 18.57
C GLY A 268 -10.40 3.21 17.52
N ILE A 269 -10.89 3.53 16.31
CA ILE A 269 -10.08 4.04 15.19
C ILE A 269 -9.46 5.41 15.54
N VAL A 270 -10.21 6.32 16.15
CA VAL A 270 -9.72 7.64 16.55
C VAL A 270 -8.65 7.52 17.62
N ILE A 271 -8.91 6.75 18.69
CA ILE A 271 -7.93 6.53 19.78
C ILE A 271 -6.64 5.91 19.22
N LEU A 272 -6.75 4.86 18.41
CA LEU A 272 -5.60 4.21 17.78
C LEU A 272 -4.80 5.18 16.90
N SER A 273 -5.49 6.01 16.14
CA SER A 273 -4.85 7.02 15.27
C SER A 273 -4.08 8.07 16.06
N LEU A 274 -4.62 8.51 17.20
CA LEU A 274 -3.93 9.44 18.12
C LEU A 274 -2.69 8.80 18.74
N ILE A 275 -2.77 7.52 19.15
CA ILE A 275 -1.62 6.77 19.68
C ILE A 275 -0.53 6.66 18.61
N ILE A 276 -0.88 6.26 17.38
CA ILE A 276 0.07 6.16 16.26
C ILE A 276 0.70 7.51 15.94
N ALA A 277 -0.09 8.59 15.92
CA ALA A 277 0.40 9.95 15.68
C ALA A 277 1.44 10.36 16.74
N LYS A 278 1.18 10.05 18.02
CA LYS A 278 2.11 10.32 19.12
C LYS A 278 3.40 9.52 18.98
N ILE A 279 3.31 8.22 18.69
CA ILE A 279 4.48 7.34 18.48
C ILE A 279 5.32 7.84 17.29
N SER A 280 4.67 8.22 16.19
CA SER A 280 5.32 8.77 14.99
C SER A 280 6.07 10.06 15.29
N SER A 281 5.44 11.00 16.00
CA SER A 281 6.05 12.27 16.41
C SER A 281 7.31 12.03 17.26
N ASN A 282 7.22 11.14 18.25
CA ASN A 282 8.36 10.80 19.11
C ASN A 282 9.54 10.19 18.34
N ARG A 283 9.28 9.34 17.33
CA ARG A 283 10.33 8.77 16.48
C ARG A 283 11.05 9.84 15.66
N GLN A 284 10.31 10.84 15.15
CA GLN A 284 10.90 11.92 14.38
C GLN A 284 11.84 12.79 15.22
N ILE A 285 11.43 13.13 16.46
CA ILE A 285 12.26 13.88 17.41
C ILE A 285 13.57 13.13 17.70
N ARG A 286 13.49 11.82 17.97
CA ARG A 286 14.69 10.98 18.20
C ARG A 286 15.63 10.94 17.00
N HIS A 287 15.10 10.79 15.79
CA HIS A 287 15.93 10.80 14.58
C HIS A 287 16.65 12.14 14.38
N GLN A 288 15.95 13.25 14.63
CA GLN A 288 16.54 14.60 14.56
C GLN A 288 17.65 14.79 15.59
N ALA A 289 17.42 14.38 16.84
CA ALA A 289 18.42 14.40 17.90
C ALA A 289 19.67 13.59 17.49
N LEU A 290 19.51 12.35 17.01
CA LEU A 290 20.63 11.51 16.57
C LEU A 290 21.41 12.13 15.40
N THR A 291 20.73 12.75 14.43
CA THR A 291 21.40 13.44 13.32
C THR A 291 22.13 14.71 13.76
N GLN A 292 21.59 15.45 14.73
CA GLN A 292 22.26 16.63 15.29
C GLN A 292 23.49 16.22 16.10
N THR A 293 23.37 15.22 16.98
CA THR A 293 24.51 14.67 17.75
C THR A 293 25.61 14.16 16.83
N LYS A 294 25.25 13.47 15.73
CA LYS A 294 26.24 13.02 14.73
C LYS A 294 26.92 14.17 14.00
N LYS A 295 26.20 15.27 13.74
CA LYS A 295 26.77 16.46 13.09
C LYS A 295 27.70 17.23 14.03
N SER A 296 27.38 17.30 15.32
CA SER A 296 28.23 17.94 16.34
C SER A 296 29.42 17.08 16.75
N SER A 297 29.34 15.75 16.62
CA SER A 297 30.43 14.82 16.95
C SER A 297 31.41 14.60 15.80
N ILE A 298 31.19 15.20 14.63
CA ILE A 298 32.23 15.27 13.59
C ILE A 298 33.16 16.41 14.04
N PRO A 299 34.38 16.12 14.52
CA PRO A 299 35.30 17.15 14.98
C PRO A 299 35.56 18.15 13.85
N ASN A 300 35.66 19.44 14.17
CA ASN A 300 36.00 20.53 13.24
C ASN A 300 37.37 20.36 12.55
N SER A 301 38.09 19.25 12.76
CA SER A 301 39.32 18.92 12.01
C SER A 301 39.09 18.71 10.50
N ALA A 302 37.83 18.68 10.03
CA ALA A 302 37.50 18.73 8.60
C ALA A 302 37.67 20.11 7.94
N GLU A 303 38.00 21.17 8.71
CA GLU A 303 38.22 22.52 8.18
C GLU A 303 39.49 22.64 7.31
N ASN A 304 40.31 21.60 7.24
CA ASN A 304 41.46 21.49 6.32
C ASN A 304 41.32 20.35 5.29
N ILE A 305 40.10 19.92 4.96
CA ILE A 305 39.91 19.15 3.72
C ILE A 305 39.82 20.17 2.58
N PRO A 306 40.83 20.30 1.69
CA PRO A 306 40.79 21.25 0.60
C PRO A 306 39.49 21.03 -0.17
N GLN A 307 38.68 22.07 -0.29
CA GLN A 307 37.41 22.01 -1.01
C GLN A 307 37.65 21.33 -2.35
N ARG A 308 37.04 20.16 -2.57
CA ARG A 308 37.12 19.45 -3.84
C ARG A 308 36.47 20.36 -4.88
N ARG A 309 37.30 21.10 -5.62
CA ARG A 309 36.87 21.91 -6.76
C ARG A 309 36.47 20.94 -7.88
N PHE A 310 35.43 21.26 -8.63
CA PHE A 310 35.03 20.51 -9.82
C PHE A 310 35.16 21.42 -11.03
N CYS A 311 35.56 20.87 -12.18
CA CYS A 311 35.66 21.63 -13.42
C CYS A 311 34.28 22.17 -13.82
N ARG A 312 34.19 23.46 -14.19
CA ARG A 312 32.93 24.08 -14.63
C ARG A 312 32.43 23.56 -15.97
N ASN A 313 33.35 23.10 -16.83
CA ASN A 313 33.02 22.61 -18.16
C ASN A 313 32.55 21.14 -18.13
N CYS A 314 33.35 20.22 -17.56
CA CYS A 314 33.05 18.79 -17.60
C CYS A 314 32.64 18.14 -16.26
N GLY A 315 32.72 18.86 -15.14
CA GLY A 315 32.38 18.34 -13.82
C GLY A 315 33.39 17.37 -13.20
N ALA A 316 34.56 17.16 -13.81
CA ALA A 316 35.62 16.31 -13.25
C ALA A 316 36.18 16.89 -11.93
N PRO A 317 36.52 16.05 -10.94
CA PRO A 317 37.14 16.51 -9.69
C PRO A 317 38.54 17.06 -9.96
N LEU A 318 38.85 18.21 -9.38
CA LEU A 318 40.12 18.93 -9.55
C LEU A 318 41.03 18.64 -8.37
N LYS A 319 42.28 18.31 -8.68
CA LYS A 319 43.34 18.22 -7.67
C LYS A 319 43.71 19.61 -7.17
N PRO A 320 44.15 19.76 -5.90
CA PRO A 320 44.70 21.02 -5.40
C PRO A 320 45.86 21.48 -6.29
N ASN A 321 45.95 22.79 -6.56
CA ASN A 321 47.04 23.46 -7.31
C ASN A 321 47.13 23.22 -8.83
N PHE A 322 46.15 22.60 -9.47
CA PHE A 322 46.10 22.54 -10.93
C PHE A 322 45.56 23.84 -11.54
N GLN A 323 46.14 24.28 -12.66
CA GLN A 323 45.65 25.42 -13.45
C GLN A 323 44.68 25.02 -14.57
N PHE A 324 44.60 23.71 -14.88
CA PHE A 324 43.78 23.17 -15.97
C PHE A 324 43.09 21.88 -15.55
N CYS A 325 41.95 21.58 -16.15
CA CYS A 325 41.25 20.32 -15.97
C CYS A 325 41.94 19.19 -16.75
N GLU A 326 42.38 18.14 -16.06
CA GLU A 326 43.03 16.96 -16.68
C GLU A 326 42.12 16.21 -17.70
N VAL A 327 40.80 16.37 -17.61
CA VAL A 327 39.84 15.65 -18.47
C VAL A 327 39.49 16.42 -19.74
N CYS A 328 39.33 17.74 -19.67
CA CYS A 328 38.85 18.56 -20.79
C CYS A 328 39.77 19.71 -21.20
N GLY A 329 40.86 19.96 -20.47
CA GLY A 329 41.80 21.04 -20.75
C GLY A 329 41.34 22.45 -20.34
N GLU A 330 40.13 22.60 -19.80
CA GLU A 330 39.59 23.90 -19.35
C GLU A 330 40.49 24.55 -18.29
N LYS A 331 40.80 25.84 -18.45
CA LYS A 331 41.58 26.62 -17.48
C LYS A 331 40.71 26.95 -16.26
N LEU A 332 41.25 26.74 -15.06
CA LEU A 332 40.51 26.71 -13.79
C LEU A 332 40.35 28.05 -13.10
#